data_AF-A0A8B8PGL2-F1
#
_entry.id   AF-A0A8B8PGL2-F1
#
_cell.length_a   1.000
_cell.length_b   1.000
_cell.length_c   1.000
_cell.angle_alpha   90.00
_cell.angle_beta   90.00
_cell.angle_gamma   90.00
#
_symmetry.space_group_name_H-M   'P 1'
#
loop_
_entity.id
_entity.type
_entity.pdbx_description
1 polymer ?
#
loop_
_entity_poly.entity_id
_entity_poly.type
_entity_poly.pdbx_seq_one_letter_code
_entity_poly.pdbx_strand_id
1 'polypeptide(L)'
;MAETVYSVSSLQNLYELVKKCMSRPQGAAYMAGKKHYFGVGGGTRRFLSLVEKDGIMASSIVAEVADGSSNLREICRLSFK
;
A
#
# COMPACT_ATOMS: atom_id res chain seq x y z
N MET A 1 -5.74 -6.35 2.92
CA MET A 1 -6.27 -5.78 1.64
C MET A 1 -5.45 -6.35 0.49
N ALA A 2 -6.05 -6.52 -0.70
CA ALA A 2 -5.34 -7.04 -1.86
C ALA A 2 -5.79 -6.31 -3.14
N GLU A 3 -4.84 -5.90 -3.97
CA GLU A 3 -5.05 -5.28 -5.29
C GLU A 3 -5.88 -3.98 -5.28
N THR A 4 -5.96 -3.28 -4.14
CA THR A 4 -6.79 -2.06 -3.96
C THR A 4 -6.09 -0.75 -4.35
N VAL A 5 -4.80 -0.80 -4.69
CA VAL A 5 -3.95 0.38 -4.99
C VAL A 5 -3.70 0.59 -6.48
N TYR A 6 -4.50 -0.03 -7.35
CA TYR A 6 -4.32 0.09 -8.80
C TYR A 6 -4.72 1.48 -9.35
N SER A 7 -5.72 2.13 -8.77
CA SER A 7 -6.20 3.43 -9.25
C SER A 7 -5.54 4.59 -8.52
N VAL A 8 -4.86 5.47 -9.27
CA VAL A 8 -4.19 6.66 -8.71
C VAL A 8 -5.19 7.60 -8.02
N SER A 9 -6.39 7.77 -8.60
CA SER A 9 -7.41 8.69 -8.09
C SER A 9 -8.00 8.24 -6.75
N SER A 10 -7.90 6.96 -6.39
CA SER A 10 -8.45 6.44 -5.13
C SER A 10 -7.43 6.31 -4.01
N LEU A 11 -6.12 6.50 -4.27
CA LEU A 11 -5.06 6.25 -3.27
C LEU A 11 -5.23 7.09 -2.00
N GLN A 12 -5.54 8.38 -2.16
CA GLN A 12 -5.75 9.28 -1.01
C GLN A 12 -6.94 8.82 -0.16
N ASN A 13 -8.08 8.56 -0.80
CA ASN A 13 -9.30 8.16 -0.10
C ASN A 13 -9.11 6.81 0.62
N LEU A 14 -8.41 5.86 -0.02
CA LEU A 14 -8.08 4.58 0.59
C LEU A 14 -7.19 4.78 1.83
N TYR A 15 -6.16 5.62 1.73
CA TYR A 15 -5.27 5.89 2.87
C TYR A 15 -6.01 6.54 4.05
N GLU A 16 -6.89 7.51 3.79
CA GLU A 16 -7.73 8.11 4.83
C GLU A 16 -8.68 7.09 5.46
N LEU A 17 -9.23 6.17 4.67
CA LEU A 17 -10.07 5.09 5.18
C LEU A 17 -9.27 4.15 6.09
N VAL A 18 -8.07 3.75 5.69
CA VAL A 18 -7.17 2.93 6.52
C VAL A 18 -6.89 3.62 7.85
N LYS A 19 -6.56 4.91 7.85
CA LYS A 19 -6.33 5.69 9.08
C LYS A 19 -7.55 5.73 10.00
N LYS A 20 -8.77 5.79 9.45
CA LYS A 20 -10.02 5.82 10.23
C LYS A 20 -10.39 4.46 10.82
N CYS A 21 -10.15 3.38 10.07
CA CYS A 21 -10.55 2.04 10.48
C CYS A 21 -9.50 1.32 11.34
N MET A 22 -8.25 1.77 11.33
CA MET A 22 -7.18 1.09 12.06
C MET A 22 -7.23 1.42 13.56
N SER A 23 -7.24 0.37 14.39
CA SER A 23 -7.17 0.49 15.85
C SER A 23 -5.86 1.14 16.30
N ARG A 24 -5.92 2.03 17.30
CA ARG A 24 -4.75 2.68 17.90
C ARG A 24 -4.41 2.05 19.25
N PRO A 25 -3.12 1.96 19.64
CA PRO A 25 -1.94 2.35 18.86
C PRO A 25 -1.33 1.19 18.03
N GLN A 26 -1.70 -0.06 18.32
CA GLN A 26 -1.00 -1.26 17.82
C GLN A 26 -1.59 -1.85 16.54
N GLY A 27 -2.62 -1.23 15.95
CA GLY A 27 -3.24 -1.72 14.73
C GLY A 27 -2.24 -1.77 13.57
N ALA A 28 -2.36 -2.83 12.77
CA ALA A 28 -1.57 -3.00 11.57
C ALA A 28 -2.48 -3.42 10.41
N ALA A 29 -2.19 -2.89 9.23
CA ALA A 29 -2.84 -3.29 7.99
C ALA A 29 -1.81 -3.95 7.06
N TYR A 30 -2.16 -5.11 6.51
CA TYR A 30 -1.38 -5.76 5.46
C TYR A 30 -2.05 -5.52 4.11
N MET A 31 -1.26 -5.13 3.13
CA MET A 31 -1.70 -4.86 1.77
C MET A 31 -0.84 -5.65 0.80
N ALA A 32 -1.47 -6.43 -0.08
CA ALA A 32 -0.80 -7.05 -1.22
C ALA A 32 -1.18 -6.32 -2.52
N GLY A 33 -0.24 -6.16 -3.44
CA GLY A 33 -0.53 -5.59 -4.75
C GLY A 33 0.67 -5.60 -5.68
N LYS A 34 0.45 -5.23 -6.94
CA LYS A 34 1.56 -5.04 -7.90
C LYS A 34 2.36 -3.79 -7.54
N LYS A 35 3.67 -3.87 -7.74
CA LYS A 35 4.59 -2.74 -7.65
C LYS A 35 4.15 -1.58 -8.55
N HIS A 36 3.64 -1.92 -9.73
CA HIS A 36 3.06 -0.99 -10.67
C HIS A 36 1.93 -1.64 -11.50
N TYR A 37 0.86 -0.91 -11.75
CA TYR A 37 -0.22 -1.29 -12.68
C TYR A 37 -0.11 -0.43 -13.94
N PHE A 38 0.26 -1.05 -15.07
CA PHE A 38 0.32 -0.37 -16.36
C PHE A 38 -1.05 0.16 -16.79
N GLY A 39 -1.05 1.29 -17.52
CA GLY A 39 -2.27 2.00 -17.93
C GLY A 39 -2.76 2.95 -16.84
N VAL A 40 -3.49 2.43 -15.85
CA VAL A 40 -4.07 3.22 -14.76
C VAL A 40 -3.02 3.91 -13.85
N GLY A 41 -1.81 3.34 -13.78
CA GLY A 41 -0.62 3.99 -13.21
C GLY A 41 -0.45 3.88 -11.69
N GLY A 42 -1.35 3.21 -10.96
CA GLY A 42 -1.19 2.97 -9.52
C GLY A 42 -0.17 1.87 -9.19
N GLY A 43 -0.20 1.39 -7.95
CA GLY A 43 0.70 0.36 -7.43
C GLY A 43 1.13 0.62 -5.99
N THR A 44 1.72 -0.40 -5.37
CA THR A 44 2.25 -0.32 -4.00
C THR A 44 3.28 0.79 -3.87
N ARG A 45 4.20 0.96 -4.84
CA ARG A 45 5.23 2.02 -4.81
C ARG A 45 4.62 3.42 -4.60
N ARG A 46 3.60 3.78 -5.38
CA ARG A 46 2.95 5.11 -5.27
C ARG A 46 2.19 5.26 -3.96
N PHE A 47 1.53 4.19 -3.51
CA PHE A 47 0.81 4.21 -2.24
C PHE A 47 1.76 4.38 -1.05
N LEU A 48 2.90 3.69 -1.04
CA LEU A 48 3.91 3.83 0.01
C LEU A 48 4.52 5.24 0.03
N SER A 49 4.80 5.85 -1.14
CA SER A 49 5.23 7.25 -1.21
C SER A 49 4.19 8.22 -0.63
N LEU A 50 2.89 7.95 -0.79
CA LEU A 50 1.83 8.74 -0.15
C LEU A 50 1.90 8.61 1.38
N VAL A 51 2.04 7.39 1.89
CA VAL A 51 2.14 7.12 3.35
C VAL A 51 3.37 7.82 3.93
N GLU A 52 4.52 7.71 3.27
CA GLU A 52 5.77 8.34 3.69
C GLU A 52 5.65 9.87 3.74
N LYS A 53 5.03 10.47 2.72
CA LYS A 53 4.83 11.92 2.63
C LYS A 53 3.90 12.48 3.72
N ASP A 54 2.84 11.75 4.07
CA ASP A 54 1.91 12.17 5.14
C ASP A 54 2.55 12.06 6.53
N GLY A 55 3.47 11.10 6.72
CA GLY A 55 4.29 11.02 7.92
C GLY A 55 3.60 10.49 9.18
N ILE A 56 2.27 10.23 9.15
CA ILE A 56 1.49 9.73 10.29
C ILE A 56 1.68 8.21 10.52
N MET A 57 1.75 7.45 9.43
CA MET A 57 1.94 5.99 9.48
C MET A 57 3.35 5.61 9.02
N ALA A 58 3.83 4.47 9.50
CA ALA A 58 5.00 3.79 8.97
C ALA A 58 4.57 2.71 7.97
N SER A 59 5.41 2.45 6.98
CA SER A 59 5.19 1.38 6.02
C SER A 59 6.47 0.58 5.78
N SER A 60 6.34 -0.73 5.58
CA SER A 60 7.45 -1.61 5.22
C SER A 60 7.01 -2.70 4.25
N ILE A 61 7.89 -3.10 3.34
CA ILE A 61 7.68 -4.28 2.49
C ILE A 61 8.09 -5.50 3.32
N VAL A 62 7.17 -6.45 3.48
CA VAL A 62 7.39 -7.68 4.26
C VAL A 62 7.60 -8.91 3.38
N ALA A 63 7.19 -8.84 2.11
CA ALA A 63 7.50 -9.84 1.09
C ALA A 63 7.49 -9.21 -0.31
N GLU A 64 8.34 -9.73 -1.19
CA GLU A 64 8.34 -9.43 -2.62
C GLU A 64 8.23 -10.75 -3.40
N VAL A 65 7.42 -10.76 -4.46
CA VAL A 65 7.29 -11.88 -5.39
C VAL A 65 7.75 -11.38 -6.76
N ALA A 66 8.92 -11.89 -7.17
CA ALA A 66 9.64 -11.52 -8.39
C ALA A 66 10.01 -12.79 -9.18
N ASP A 67 9.01 -13.58 -9.54
CA ASP A 67 9.16 -14.90 -10.18
C ASP A 67 9.44 -14.84 -11.70
N GLY A 68 9.49 -13.64 -12.28
CA GLY A 68 9.63 -13.43 -13.72
C GLY A 68 8.45 -13.93 -14.56
N SER A 69 7.42 -14.49 -13.92
CA SER A 69 6.25 -15.10 -14.55
C SER A 69 5.05 -14.15 -14.50
N SER A 70 5.10 -13.12 -13.66
CA SER A 70 4.11 -12.05 -13.58
C SER A 70 4.74 -10.70 -13.25
N ASN A 71 3.90 -9.66 -13.10
CA ASN A 71 4.38 -8.37 -12.57
C ASN A 71 4.91 -8.54 -11.15
N LEU A 72 5.93 -7.75 -10.79
CA LEU A 72 6.43 -7.68 -9.41
C LEU A 72 5.28 -7.38 -8.45
N ARG A 73 5.14 -8.21 -7.41
CA ARG A 73 4.14 -8.04 -6.36
C ARG A 73 4.83 -7.86 -5.02
N GLU A 74 4.20 -7.07 -4.17
CA GLU A 74 4.71 -6.77 -2.83
C GLU A 74 3.58 -7.00 -1.81
N ILE A 75 3.97 -7.50 -0.64
CA ILE A 75 3.15 -7.42 0.57
C ILE A 75 3.77 -6.34 1.45
N CYS A 76 2.97 -5.36 1.81
CA CYS A 76 3.37 -4.23 2.65
C CYS A 76 2.61 -4.26 3.97
N ARG A 77 3.29 -3.95 5.07
CA ARG A 77 2.71 -3.69 6.38
C ARG A 77 2.62 -2.19 6.60
N LEU A 78 1.49 -1.71 7.10
CA LEU A 78 1.28 -0.36 7.57
C LEU A 78 0.95 -0.37 9.06
N SER A 79 1.48 0.57 9.83
CA SER A 79 1.12 0.79 11.23
C SER A 79 1.21 2.27 11.58
N PHE A 80 0.57 2.70 12.66
CA PHE A 80 0.84 4.05 13.20
C PHE A 80 2.30 4.12 13.69
N LYS A 81 2.90 5.31 13.61
CA LYS A 81 4.18 5.61 14.25
C LYS A 81 4.01 5.78 15.76
#